data_AF-A0A7L2D9W7-F1
#
_entry.id   AF-A0A7L2D9W7-F1
#
_cell.length_a   1.000
_cell.length_b   1.000
_cell.length_c   1.000
_cell.angle_alpha   90.00
_cell.angle_beta   90.00
_cell.angle_gamma   90.00
#
_symmetry.space_group_name_H-M   'P 1'
#
loop_
_entity.id
_entity.type
_entity.pdbx_description
1 polymer ?
#
loop_
_entity_poly.entity_id
_entity_poly.type
_entity_poly.pdbx_seq_one_letter_code
_entity_poly.pdbx_strand_id
1 'polypeptide(L)' 'ILDKQLIVVNFLVDDLRFYLEMDMFSRLADCKESVPSDVWSEKHIAFLKKKFDMISKLFLDSDIPPKLRVRP' A
#
# COMPACT_ATOMS: atom_id res chain seq x y z
N ILE A 1 1.57 18.50 26.48
CA ILE A 1 0.25 17.90 26.12
C ILE A 1 -0.14 18.33 24.71
N LEU A 2 -0.04 19.62 24.39
CA LEU A 2 -0.30 20.18 23.06
C LEU A 2 0.53 19.53 21.94
N ASP A 3 1.82 19.27 22.15
CA ASP A 3 2.68 18.65 21.12
C ASP A 3 2.27 17.21 20.78
N LYS A 4 1.81 16.46 21.80
CA LYS A 4 1.32 15.09 21.59
C LYS A 4 0.02 15.09 20.78
N GLN A 5 -0.86 16.07 21.00
CA GLN A 5 -2.07 16.25 20.22
C GLN A 5 -1.74 16.64 18.78
N LEU A 6 -0.77 17.54 18.57
CA LEU A 6 -0.33 17.94 17.23
C LEU A 6 0.27 16.76 16.45
N ILE A 7 1.09 15.92 17.11
CA ILE A 7 1.65 14.70 16.51
C ILE A 7 0.53 13.72 16.10
N VAL A 8 -0.47 13.51 16.96
CA VAL A 8 -1.61 12.63 16.67
C VAL A 8 -2.46 13.17 15.51
N VAL A 9 -2.71 14.48 15.48
CA VAL A 9 -3.45 15.12 14.40
C VAL A 9 -2.70 14.99 13.07
N ASN A 10 -1.40 15.24 13.04
CA ASN A 10 -0.60 15.06 11.82
C ASN A 10 -0.62 13.61 11.34
N PHE A 11 -0.47 12.65 12.25
CA PHE A 11 -0.55 11.23 11.90
C PHE A 11 -1.91 10.85 11.31
N LEU A 12 -3.02 11.34 11.89
CA LEU A 12 -4.37 11.10 11.37
C LEU A 12 -4.59 11.75 9.99
N VAL A 13 -4.05 12.96 9.77
CA VAL A 13 -4.12 13.65 8.48
C VAL A 13 -3.35 12.89 7.41
N ASP A 14 -2.16 12.39 7.74
CA ASP A 14 -1.34 11.60 6.83
C ASP A 14 -2.01 10.26 6.48
N ASP A 15 -2.57 9.55 7.47
CA ASP A 15 -3.28 8.29 7.25
C ASP A 15 -4.53 8.48 6.37
N LEU A 16 -5.31 9.54 6.63
CA LEU A 16 -6.50 9.85 5.85
C LEU A 16 -6.13 10.21 4.40
N ARG A 17 -5.06 10.98 4.21
CA ARG A 17 -4.56 11.32 2.88
C ARG A 17 -4.11 10.09 2.11
N PHE A 18 -3.33 9.22 2.76
CA PHE A 18 -2.88 7.96 2.16
C PHE A 18 -4.06 7.07 1.75
N TYR A 19 -5.08 6.94 2.61
CA TYR A 19 -6.29 6.20 2.30
C TYR A 19 -7.00 6.74 1.05
N LEU A 20 -7.15 8.07 0.93
CA LEU A 20 -7.81 8.70 -0.22
C LEU A 20 -7.01 8.53 -1.52
N GLU A 21 -5.68 8.61 -1.46
CA GLU A 21 -4.82 8.36 -2.61
C GLU A 21 -4.91 6.89 -3.07
N MET A 22 -5.01 5.94 -2.12
CA MET A 22 -5.23 4.53 -2.42
C MET A 22 -6.63 4.24 -2.98
N ASP A 23 -7.68 4.85 -2.44
CA ASP A 23 -9.04 4.73 -3.00
C ASP A 23 -9.09 5.27 -4.44
N MET A 24 -8.47 6.43 -4.69
CA MET A 24 -8.36 6.98 -6.03
C MET A 24 -7.58 6.05 -6.97
N PHE A 25 -6.44 5.51 -6.52
CA PHE A 25 -5.67 4.55 -7.30
C PHE A 25 -6.47 3.28 -7.59
N SER A 26 -7.17 2.71 -6.62
CA SER A 26 -8.04 1.55 -6.78
C SER A 26 -9.14 1.83 -7.80
N ARG A 27 -9.82 2.96 -7.69
CA ARG A 27 -10.87 3.35 -8.64
C ARG A 27 -10.32 3.56 -10.05
N LEU A 28 -9.11 4.10 -10.21
CA LEU A 28 -8.44 4.22 -11.50
C LEU A 28 -7.96 2.87 -12.05
N ALA A 29 -7.53 1.95 -11.19
CA ALA A 29 -7.20 0.58 -11.57
C ALA A 29 -8.44 -0.20 -12.02
N ASP A 30 -9.58 0.05 -11.37
CA ASP A 30 -10.87 -0.58 -11.66
C ASP A 30 -11.61 0.08 -12.84
N CYS A 31 -11.37 1.38 -13.10
CA CYS A 31 -11.85 2.11 -14.29
C CYS A 31 -10.99 1.77 -15.52
N LYS A 32 -10.76 0.48 -15.76
CA LYS A 32 -10.39 -0.07 -17.07
C LYS A 32 -11.69 -0.38 -17.81
N GLU A 33 -12.18 0.59 -18.56
CA GLU A 33 -12.99 0.25 -19.73
C GLU A 33 -12.14 -0.62 -20.68
N SER A 34 -12.53 -1.90 -20.80
CA SER A 34 -12.29 -2.77 -21.97
C SER A 34 -10.87 -3.32 -22.26
N VAL A 35 -10.15 -3.83 -21.26
CA VAL A 35 -9.15 -4.87 -21.56
C VAL A 35 -9.85 -6.23 -21.50
N PRO A 36 -9.84 -7.06 -22.56
CA PRO A 36 -10.48 -8.37 -22.50
C PRO A 36 -9.89 -9.17 -21.33
N SER A 37 -10.79 -9.80 -20.59
CA SER A 37 -10.57 -10.54 -19.33
C SER A 37 -9.46 -11.61 -19.38
N ASP A 38 -8.87 -11.90 -20.54
CA ASP A 38 -7.83 -12.90 -20.76
C ASP A 38 -6.38 -12.37 -20.74
N VAL A 39 -6.16 -11.05 -20.56
CA VAL A 39 -4.80 -10.46 -20.68
C VAL A 39 -4.09 -10.25 -19.34
N TRP A 40 -4.61 -10.78 -18.24
CA TRP A 40 -3.78 -10.99 -17.05
C TRP A 40 -3.10 -12.33 -17.22
N SER A 41 -2.07 -12.35 -18.08
CA SER A 41 -1.19 -13.52 -18.24
C SER A 41 -0.86 -14.09 -16.87
N GLU A 42 -0.83 -15.41 -16.72
CA GLU A 42 -0.43 -16.07 -15.46
C GLU A 42 0.88 -15.48 -14.90
N LYS A 43 1.78 -15.02 -15.78
CA LYS A 43 3.00 -14.30 -15.41
C LYS A 43 2.73 -12.99 -14.66
N HIS A 44 1.74 -12.22 -15.09
CA HIS A 44 1.30 -10.98 -14.43
C HIS A 44 0.69 -11.28 -13.07
N ILE A 45 -0.16 -12.31 -12.97
CA ILE A 45 -0.77 -12.72 -11.69
C ILE A 45 0.32 -13.22 -10.73
N ALA A 46 1.25 -14.04 -11.20
CA ALA A 46 2.37 -14.52 -10.40
C ALA A 46 3.28 -13.38 -9.94
N PHE A 47 3.51 -12.38 -10.80
CA PHE A 47 4.28 -11.19 -10.45
C PHE A 47 3.60 -10.38 -9.34
N LEU A 48 2.28 -10.15 -9.44
CA LEU A 48 1.51 -9.43 -8.43
C LEU A 48 1.48 -10.20 -7.09
N LYS A 49 1.29 -11.53 -7.12
CA LYS A 49 1.39 -12.37 -5.92
C LYS A 49 2.76 -12.27 -5.26
N LYS A 50 3.84 -12.31 -6.05
CA LYS A 50 5.21 -12.15 -5.53
C LYS A 50 5.43 -10.78 -4.88
N LYS A 51 4.88 -9.71 -5.46
CA LYS A 51 4.92 -8.36 -4.88
C LYS A 51 4.14 -8.31 -3.56
N PHE A 52 2.95 -8.88 -3.53
CA PHE A 52 2.11 -8.96 -2.34
C PHE A 52 2.81 -9.73 -1.20
N ASP A 53 3.39 -10.90 -1.48
CA ASP A 53 4.12 -11.69 -0.48
C ASP A 53 5.31 -10.95 0.09
N MET A 54 6.03 -10.22 -0.78
CA MET A 54 7.18 -9.43 -0.36
C MET A 54 6.75 -8.27 0.55
N ILE A 55 5.69 -7.55 0.20
CA ILE A 55 5.14 -6.47 1.03
C ILE A 55 4.64 -7.03 2.35
N SER A 56 3.91 -8.15 2.34
CA SER A 56 3.38 -8.76 3.55
C SER A 56 4.52 -9.14 4.50
N LYS A 57 5.55 -9.83 4.02
CA LYS A 57 6.72 -10.20 4.83
C LYS A 57 7.54 -9.01 5.33
N LEU A 58 7.66 -7.95 4.54
CA LEU A 58 8.46 -6.79 4.92
C LEU A 58 7.71 -5.83 5.82
N PHE A 59 6.39 -5.74 5.71
CA PHE A 59 5.63 -4.67 6.35
C PHE A 59 4.56 -5.14 7.32
N LEU A 60 3.80 -6.17 6.95
CA LEU A 60 2.60 -6.60 7.67
C LEU A 60 2.93 -7.70 8.70
N ASP A 61 3.64 -8.73 8.26
CA ASP A 61 4.05 -9.89 9.06
C ASP A 61 5.52 -9.81 9.48
N SER A 62 6.10 -8.62 9.40
CA SER A 62 7.54 -8.45 9.66
C SER A 62 7.81 -8.41 11.15
N ASP A 63 8.57 -9.40 11.63
CA ASP A 63 9.16 -9.43 12.97
C ASP A 63 10.19 -8.30 13.20
N ILE A 64 10.59 -7.62 12.13
CA ILE A 64 11.57 -6.53 12.16
C ILE A 64 10.81 -5.20 12.32
N PRO A 65 11.09 -4.41 13.37
CA PRO A 65 10.44 -3.13 13.59
C PRO A 65 10.63 -2.16 12.41
N PRO A 66 9.62 -1.34 12.04
CA PRO A 66 9.65 -0.46 10.87
C PRO A 66 10.89 0.42 10.74
N LYS A 67 11.44 0.89 11.86
CA LYS A 67 12.63 1.77 11.93
C LYS A 67 13.93 1.10 11.48
N LEU A 68 13.94 -0.23 11.34
CA LEU A 68 15.12 -1.02 10.96
C LEU A 68 14.99 -1.64 9.56
N ARG A 69 13.88 -1.40 8.86
CA ARG A 69 13.57 -2.03 7.56
C ARG A 69 14.33 -1.41 6.39
N VAL A 70 14.93 -0.23 6.58
CA VAL A 70 15.75 0.46 5.57
C VAL A 70 17.08 0.83 6.23
N ARG A 71 18.18 0.26 5.74
CA ARG A 71 19.50 0.84 6.00
C ARG A 71 19.79 1.88 4.91
N PRO A 72 20.44 3.02 5.25
CA PRO A 72 20.91 3.98 4.26
C PRO A 72 21.83 3.34 3.21
#